data_AF-X1JMQ6-F1
#
_entry.id   AF-X1JMQ6-F1
#
_cell.length_a   1.000
_cell.length_b   1.000
_cell.length_c   1.000
_cell.angle_alpha   90.00
_cell.angle_beta   90.00
_cell.angle_gamma   90.00
#
_symmetry.space_group_name_H-M   'P 1'
#
loop_
_entity.id
_entity.type
_entity.pdbx_description
1 polymer ?
#
loop_
_entity_poly.entity_id
_entity_poly.type
_entity_poly.pdbx_seq_one_letter_code
_entity_poly.pdbx_strand_id
1 'polypeptide(L)'
;MDKVHPDYHFLVASGLISVFKKIWSEFWGPRLEHILRNSLLTLLEYPKSTLLDIPRLLTDKEFRKEVLDAITNQQVREFWSSEFEKYSTWLRSEAISPILNKVGQ
;
A
#
# COMPACT_ATOMS: atom_id res chain seq x y z
N MET A 1 -13.26 -2.61 -4.19
CA MET A 1 -12.92 -2.46 -5.61
C MET A 1 -13.64 -3.57 -6.33
N ASP A 2 -14.20 -3.30 -7.51
CA ASP A 2 -14.66 -4.39 -8.39
C ASP A 2 -13.51 -5.39 -8.58
N LYS A 3 -13.82 -6.69 -8.69
CA LYS A 3 -12.78 -7.72 -8.82
C LYS A 3 -12.01 -7.51 -10.13
N VAL A 4 -10.90 -6.79 -10.04
CA VAL A 4 -9.93 -6.66 -11.12
C VAL A 4 -9.27 -8.03 -11.32
N HIS A 5 -9.22 -8.51 -12.55
CA HIS A 5 -8.53 -9.77 -12.86
C HIS A 5 -7.05 -9.66 -12.44
N PRO A 6 -6.44 -10.71 -11.83
CA PRO A 6 -5.06 -10.66 -11.33
C PRO A 6 -4.04 -10.11 -12.33
N ASP A 7 -4.18 -10.47 -13.61
CA ASP A 7 -3.30 -10.01 -14.70
C ASP A 7 -3.24 -8.49 -14.86
N TYR A 8 -4.27 -7.77 -14.42
CA TYR A 8 -4.34 -6.31 -14.50
C TYR A 8 -3.92 -5.60 -13.21
N HIS A 9 -3.65 -6.31 -12.11
CA HIS A 9 -3.33 -5.69 -10.83
C HIS A 9 -2.13 -4.73 -10.92
N PHE A 10 -1.05 -5.16 -11.58
CA PHE A 10 0.12 -4.31 -11.79
C PHE A 10 -0.16 -3.08 -12.66
N LEU A 11 -1.03 -3.22 -13.66
CA LEU A 11 -1.43 -2.12 -14.54
C LEU A 11 -2.27 -1.09 -13.77
N VAL A 12 -3.26 -1.55 -13.01
CA VAL A 12 -4.11 -0.69 -12.18
C VAL A 12 -3.28 0.02 -11.11
N ALA A 13 -2.44 -0.72 -10.39
CA ALA A 13 -1.55 -0.13 -9.38
C ALA A 13 -0.62 0.92 -9.99
N SER A 14 -0.02 0.65 -11.16
CA SER A 14 0.87 1.60 -11.84
C SER A 14 0.13 2.83 -12.36
N GLY A 15 -1.12 2.67 -12.83
CA GLY A 15 -1.99 3.79 -13.20
C GLY A 15 -2.31 4.68 -12.01
N LEU A 16 -2.73 4.10 -10.89
CA LEU A 16 -3.02 4.82 -9.65
C LEU A 16 -1.78 5.55 -9.10
N ILE A 17 -0.61 4.90 -9.12
CA ILE A 17 0.66 5.52 -8.75
C ILE A 17 0.96 6.72 -9.66
N SER A 18 0.75 6.59 -10.96
CA SER A 18 1.00 7.69 -11.91
C SER A 18 0.08 8.89 -11.65
N VAL A 19 -1.19 8.64 -11.31
CA VAL A 19 -2.15 9.68 -10.92
C VAL A 19 -1.70 10.37 -9.63
N PHE A 20 -1.42 9.61 -8.56
CA PHE A 20 -0.98 10.18 -7.29
C PHE A 20 0.32 10.96 -7.39
N LYS A 21 1.28 10.47 -8.18
CA LYS A 21 2.53 11.16 -8.46
C LYS A 21 2.30 12.50 -9.16
N LYS A 22 1.32 12.57 -10.06
CA LYS A 22 0.96 13.83 -10.75
C LYS A 22 0.30 14.84 -9.80
N ILE A 23 -0.52 14.37 -8.86
CA ILE A 23 -1.20 15.25 -7.88
C ILE A 23 -0.22 15.77 -6.83
N TRP A 24 0.75 14.95 -6.41
CA TRP A 24 1.65 15.26 -5.28
C TRP A 24 3.13 15.31 -5.67
N SER A 25 3.45 15.77 -6.88
CA SER A 25 4.79 15.71 -7.48
C SER A 25 5.89 16.30 -6.58
N GLU A 26 5.62 17.46 -5.96
CA GLU A 26 6.57 18.18 -5.10
C GLU A 26 6.94 17.43 -3.81
N PHE A 27 6.10 16.48 -3.38
CA PHE A 27 6.28 15.71 -2.14
C PHE A 27 6.39 14.21 -2.40
N TRP A 28 6.76 13.83 -3.63
CA TRP A 28 6.85 12.44 -4.07
C TRP A 28 8.26 11.89 -3.92
N GLY A 29 8.44 10.90 -3.04
CA GLY A 29 9.73 10.23 -2.82
C GLY A 29 9.69 8.75 -3.20
N PRO A 30 10.86 8.13 -3.48
CA PRO A 30 10.94 6.72 -3.84
C PRO A 30 10.38 5.79 -2.76
N ARG A 31 10.55 6.14 -1.48
CA ARG A 31 9.97 5.39 -0.36
C ARG A 31 8.45 5.48 -0.31
N LEU A 32 7.89 6.68 -0.54
CA LEU A 32 6.44 6.89 -0.59
C LEU A 32 5.83 6.03 -1.70
N GLU A 33 6.42 6.09 -2.91
CA GLU A 33 5.96 5.30 -4.04
C GLU A 33 6.01 3.79 -3.73
N HIS A 34 7.12 3.31 -3.15
CA HIS A 34 7.29 1.90 -2.81
C HIS A 34 6.23 1.39 -1.84
N ILE A 35 6.00 2.12 -0.73
CA ILE A 35 5.00 1.74 0.27
C ILE A 35 3.59 1.83 -0.31
N LEU A 36 3.29 2.89 -1.06
CA LEU A 36 1.96 3.07 -1.65
C LEU A 36 1.68 2.01 -2.71
N ARG A 37 2.65 1.67 -3.56
CA ARG A 37 2.52 0.63 -4.58
C ARG A 37 2.20 -0.72 -3.95
N ASN A 38 2.94 -1.11 -2.90
CA ASN A 38 2.67 -2.36 -2.19
C ASN A 38 1.32 -2.34 -1.47
N SER A 39 0.91 -1.20 -0.91
CA SER A 39 -0.41 -1.03 -0.32
C SER A 39 -1.53 -1.22 -1.35
N LEU A 40 -1.38 -0.62 -2.54
CA LEU A 40 -2.35 -0.76 -3.63
C LEU A 40 -2.45 -2.20 -4.14
N LEU A 41 -1.31 -2.88 -4.36
CA LEU A 41 -1.30 -4.29 -4.78
C LEU A 41 -1.96 -5.19 -3.72
N THR A 42 -1.67 -4.94 -2.44
CA THR A 42 -2.30 -5.67 -1.33
C THR A 42 -3.83 -5.52 -1.36
N LEU A 43 -4.32 -4.29 -1.53
CA LEU A 43 -5.76 -4.04 -1.53
C LEU A 43 -6.44 -4.57 -2.81
N LEU A 44 -5.76 -4.62 -3.95
CA LEU A 44 -6.32 -5.20 -5.18
C LEU A 44 -6.58 -6.72 -5.05
N GLU A 45 -5.80 -7.42 -4.22
CA GLU A 45 -6.01 -8.84 -3.91
C GLU A 45 -6.99 -9.08 -2.75
N TYR A 46 -7.09 -8.15 -1.79
CA TYR A 46 -7.97 -8.30 -0.63
C TYR A 46 -9.45 -8.04 -1.00
N PRO A 47 -10.37 -9.00 -0.73
CA PRO A 47 -11.77 -8.86 -1.10
C PRO A 47 -12.46 -7.69 -0.38
N LYS A 48 -13.32 -6.96 -1.10
CA LYS A 48 -14.13 -5.84 -0.58
C LYS A 48 -13.31 -4.66 -0.01
N SER A 49 -12.02 -4.59 -0.32
CA SER A 49 -11.16 -3.46 0.00
C SER A 49 -11.53 -2.18 -0.76
N THR A 50 -11.04 -1.05 -0.27
CA THR A 50 -11.09 0.26 -0.92
C THR A 50 -9.77 1.01 -0.69
N LEU A 51 -9.54 2.10 -1.43
CA LEU A 51 -8.38 2.97 -1.17
C LEU A 51 -8.39 3.57 0.24
N LEU A 52 -9.56 3.68 0.87
CA LEU A 52 -9.73 4.18 2.23
C LEU A 52 -9.18 3.20 3.29
N ASP A 53 -8.85 1.97 2.91
CA ASP A 53 -8.22 1.00 3.80
C ASP A 53 -6.70 1.17 3.88
N ILE A 54 -6.08 2.01 3.04
CA ILE A 54 -4.62 2.25 3.06
C ILE A 54 -4.14 2.72 4.44
N PRO A 55 -4.76 3.74 5.09
CA PRO A 55 -4.34 4.15 6.43
C PRO A 55 -4.37 2.99 7.42
N ARG A 56 -5.47 2.24 7.43
CA ARG A 56 -5.65 1.08 8.33
C ARG A 56 -4.61 0.00 8.07
N LEU A 57 -4.31 -0.31 6.80
CA LEU A 57 -3.27 -1.27 6.42
C LEU A 57 -1.88 -0.88 6.93
N LEU A 58 -1.57 0.42 6.95
CA LEU A 58 -0.29 0.95 7.40
C LEU A 58 -0.17 1.04 8.93
N THR A 59 -1.26 1.31 9.64
CA THR A 59 -1.25 1.58 11.09
C THR A 59 -1.72 0.42 11.96
N ASP A 60 -2.69 -0.38 11.49
CA ASP A 60 -3.31 -1.48 12.23
C ASP A 60 -2.63 -2.80 11.85
N LYS A 61 -1.84 -3.34 12.80
CA LYS A 61 -1.09 -4.59 12.60
C LYS A 61 -2.01 -5.81 12.49
N GLU A 62 -3.11 -5.84 13.23
CA GLU A 62 -4.02 -6.99 13.22
C GLU A 62 -4.81 -7.03 11.91
N PHE A 63 -5.31 -5.87 11.46
CA PHE A 63 -5.92 -5.77 10.13
C PHE A 63 -4.94 -6.13 9.03
N ARG A 64 -3.69 -5.63 9.09
CA ARG A 64 -2.67 -6.01 8.12
C ARG A 64 -2.45 -7.53 8.10
N LYS A 65 -2.37 -8.19 9.25
CA LYS A 65 -2.23 -9.65 9.31
C LYS A 65 -3.40 -10.38 8.64
N GLU A 66 -4.63 -9.99 8.96
CA GLU A 66 -5.84 -10.54 8.33
C GLU A 66 -5.82 -10.37 6.80
N VAL A 67 -5.44 -9.18 6.34
CA VAL A 67 -5.33 -8.88 4.91
C VAL A 67 -4.28 -9.77 4.24
N LEU A 68 -3.11 -9.94 4.86
CA LEU A 68 -2.00 -10.72 4.32
C LEU A 68 -2.30 -12.21 4.17
N ASP A 69 -3.21 -12.74 4.99
CA ASP A 69 -3.67 -14.13 4.86
C ASP A 69 -4.42 -14.40 3.55
N ALA A 70 -4.95 -13.34 2.90
CA ALA A 70 -5.64 -13.42 1.62
C ALA A 70 -4.73 -13.17 0.39
N ILE A 71 -3.47 -12.77 0.61
CA ILE A 71 -2.56 -12.35 -0.47
C ILE A 71 -1.80 -13.55 -1.05
N THR A 72 -1.84 -13.66 -2.38
CA THR A 72 -1.19 -14.73 -3.14
C THR A 72 0.15 -14.29 -3.72
N ASN A 73 0.33 -12.99 -3.99
CA ASN A 73 1.56 -12.46 -4.56
C ASN A 73 2.72 -12.49 -3.55
N GLN A 74 3.72 -13.32 -3.83
CA GLN A 74 4.89 -13.52 -3.00
C GLN A 74 5.69 -12.22 -2.75
N GLN A 75 5.84 -11.36 -3.76
CA GLN A 75 6.63 -10.12 -3.64
C GLN A 75 5.98 -9.15 -2.66
N VAL A 76 4.64 -9.04 -2.70
CA VAL A 76 3.88 -8.20 -1.77
C VAL A 76 4.02 -8.74 -0.35
N ARG A 77 3.92 -10.06 -0.16
CA ARG A 77 4.13 -10.68 1.16
C ARG A 77 5.53 -10.40 1.71
N GLU A 78 6.56 -10.53 0.86
CA GLU A 78 7.95 -10.26 1.22
C GLU A 78 8.16 -8.81 1.66
N PHE A 79 7.57 -7.84 0.95
CA PHE A 79 7.61 -6.45 1.36
C PHE A 79 7.10 -6.28 2.81
N TRP A 80 5.94 -6.85 3.13
CA TRP A 80 5.38 -6.71 4.47
C TRP A 80 6.19 -7.44 5.53
N SER A 81 6.54 -8.71 5.31
CA SER A 81 7.22 -9.54 6.32
C SER A 81 8.69 -9.19 6.50
N SER A 82 9.37 -8.77 5.42
CA SER A 82 10.82 -8.68 5.37
C SER A 82 11.36 -7.26 5.30
N GLU A 83 10.56 -6.29 4.86
CA GLU A 83 10.94 -4.87 4.81
C GLU A 83 10.16 -4.05 5.84
N PHE A 84 8.83 -3.99 5.70
CA PHE A 84 7.98 -3.11 6.52
C PHE A 84 7.95 -3.51 8.00
N GLU A 85 7.92 -4.81 8.30
CA GLU A 85 7.99 -5.30 9.69
C GLU A 85 9.36 -5.09 10.36
N LYS A 86 10.43 -4.88 9.57
CA LYS A 86 11.76 -4.58 10.12
C LYS A 86 12.01 -3.10 10.40
N TYR A 87 11.11 -2.21 9.97
CA TYR A 87 11.23 -0.80 10.31
C TYR A 87 11.11 -0.62 11.83
N SER A 88 12.00 0.19 12.41
CA SER A 88 11.80 0.67 13.77
C SER A 88 10.50 1.47 13.85
N THR A 89 9.89 1.55 15.04
CA THR A 89 8.64 2.31 15.24
C THR A 89 8.76 3.74 14.72
N TRP A 90 9.89 4.40 14.98
CA TRP A 90 10.18 5.74 14.49
C TRP A 90 10.26 5.80 12.96
N LEU A 91 11.06 4.91 12.35
CA LEU A 91 11.22 4.88 10.88
C LEU A 91 9.90 4.59 10.19
N ARG A 92 9.09 3.67 10.74
CA ARG A 92 7.76 3.35 10.22
C ARG A 92 6.85 4.58 10.24
N SER A 93 6.78 5.27 11.38
CA SER A 93 5.98 6.50 11.52
C SER A 93 6.37 7.55 10.49
N GLU A 94 7.67 7.83 10.37
CA GLU A 94 8.19 8.80 9.39
C GLU A 94 7.91 8.37 7.94
N ALA A 95 8.03 7.08 7.64
CA ALA A 95 7.84 6.56 6.30
C ALA A 95 6.37 6.61 5.84
N ILE A 96 5.41 6.36 6.74
CA ILE A 96 3.98 6.32 6.40
C ILE A 96 3.30 7.69 6.52
N SER A 97 3.82 8.60 7.35
CA SER A 97 3.24 9.93 7.59
C SER A 97 2.89 10.70 6.29
N PRO A 98 3.77 10.78 5.27
CA PRO A 98 3.45 11.44 4.01
C PRO A 98 2.28 10.83 3.25
N ILE A 99 2.02 9.52 3.41
CA ILE A 99 0.92 8.79 2.77
C ILE A 99 -0.37 9.06 3.53
N LEU A 100 -0.34 8.95 4.86
CA LEU A 100 -1.49 9.22 5.72
C LEU A 100 -2.04 10.64 5.52
N ASN A 101 -1.14 11.63 5.43
CA ASN A 101 -1.53 13.03 5.18
C ASN A 101 -2.21 13.25 3.81
N LYS A 102 -1.98 12.36 2.84
CA LYS A 102 -2.47 12.49 1.46
C LYS A 102 -3.74 11.69 1.21
N VAL A 103 -3.86 10.53 1.84
CA VAL A 103 -4.99 9.59 1.67
C VAL A 103 -6.07 9.78 2.74
N GLY A 104 -5.71 10.33 3.91
CA GLY A 104 -6.64 10.60 5.01
C GLY A 104 -7.32 11.97 4.97
N GLN A 105 -7.05 12.79 3.95
CA GLN A 105 -7.75 14.06 3.70
C GLN A 105 -8.93 13.87 2.75
#